data_AF-A0A172UC06-F1
#
_entry.id   AF-A0A172UC06-F1
#
_cell.length_a   1.000
_cell.length_b   1.000
_cell.length_c   1.000
_cell.angle_alpha   90.00
_cell.angle_beta   90.00
_cell.angle_gamma   90.00
#
_symmetry.space_group_name_H-M   'P 1'
#
loop_
_entity.id
_entity.type
_entity.pdbx_description
1 polymer ?
#
loop_
_entity_poly.entity_id
_entity_poly.type
_entity_poly.pdbx_seq_one_letter_code
_entity_poly.pdbx_strand_id
1 'polypeptide(L)'
;MDNMQVTKVFKAGVVAGLLAMSDASSASVWAPTDNDSQFANTYALLLNIPTGEKFGIFEDTALLSSSIGNAIINPVLSFFDAATVTFTQNGVNVDIKTGNSTGALLGSSNFQLGWWSPTGWITENSSSMISLLGQTSWSLAFVDPTNHGAGNEHRLFAFDIKASQASSDYPGSGGTPAAVPLPATAWFMMTAVLGFLAKGRRKSTVLA
;
A
#
# COMPACT_ATOMS: atom_id res chain seq x y z
N MET A 1 -28.20 -21.22 -25.84
CA MET A 1 -26.89 -21.19 -25.16
C MET A 1 -27.00 -22.00 -23.89
N ASP A 2 -26.30 -23.13 -23.81
CA ASP A 2 -26.43 -24.09 -22.70
C ASP A 2 -26.04 -23.48 -21.36
N ASN A 3 -26.85 -23.74 -20.32
CA ASN A 3 -26.62 -23.33 -18.93
C ASN A 3 -25.21 -23.72 -18.39
N MET A 4 -24.59 -24.73 -19.00
CA MET A 4 -23.24 -25.18 -18.67
C MET A 4 -22.14 -24.18 -19.11
N GLN A 5 -22.34 -23.45 -20.21
CA GLN A 5 -21.40 -22.41 -20.66
C GLN A 5 -21.50 -21.13 -19.83
N VAL A 6 -22.73 -20.71 -19.50
CA VAL A 6 -23.01 -19.53 -18.66
C VAL A 6 -22.33 -19.67 -17.29
N THR A 7 -22.39 -20.86 -16.69
CA THR A 7 -21.77 -21.15 -15.39
C THR A 7 -20.23 -21.12 -15.44
N LYS A 8 -19.61 -21.51 -16.56
CA LYS A 8 -18.14 -21.47 -16.73
C LYS A 8 -17.64 -20.03 -16.94
N VAL A 9 -18.33 -19.25 -17.76
CA VAL A 9 -17.98 -17.84 -18.03
C VAL A 9 -18.16 -16.98 -16.77
N PHE A 10 -19.24 -17.20 -16.01
CA PHE A 10 -19.46 -16.50 -14.74
C PHE A 10 -18.37 -16.82 -13.69
N LYS A 11 -17.98 -18.10 -13.56
CA LYS A 11 -16.87 -18.50 -12.68
C LYS A 11 -15.55 -17.87 -13.10
N ALA A 12 -15.24 -17.85 -14.39
CA ALA A 12 -14.04 -17.21 -14.92
C ALA A 12 -14.05 -15.69 -14.67
N GLY A 13 -15.20 -15.03 -14.84
CA GLY A 13 -15.36 -13.61 -14.54
C GLY A 13 -15.20 -13.28 -13.07
N VAL A 14 -15.71 -14.13 -12.16
CA VAL A 14 -15.50 -13.97 -10.71
C VAL A 14 -14.04 -14.20 -10.34
N VAL A 15 -13.37 -15.19 -10.91
CA VAL A 15 -11.92 -15.44 -10.68
C VAL A 15 -11.07 -14.29 -11.22
N ALA A 16 -11.38 -13.76 -12.41
CA ALA A 16 -10.69 -12.59 -12.97
C ALA A 16 -10.94 -11.32 -12.13
N GLY A 17 -12.18 -11.13 -11.64
CA GLY A 17 -12.51 -10.06 -10.70
C GLY A 17 -11.78 -10.19 -9.37
N LEU A 18 -11.67 -11.42 -8.84
CA LEU A 18 -10.93 -11.73 -7.62
C LEU A 18 -9.42 -11.56 -7.79
N LEU A 19 -8.85 -11.93 -8.94
CA LEU A 19 -7.44 -11.68 -9.28
C LEU A 19 -7.16 -10.17 -9.41
N ALA A 20 -8.03 -9.43 -10.09
CA ALA A 20 -7.91 -7.97 -10.18
C ALA A 20 -8.04 -7.29 -8.80
N MET A 21 -8.90 -7.81 -7.91
CA MET A 21 -9.03 -7.31 -6.53
C MET A 21 -7.88 -7.76 -5.62
N SER A 22 -7.26 -8.90 -5.91
CA SER A 22 -6.02 -9.40 -5.26
C SER A 22 -4.82 -8.51 -5.61
N ASP A 23 -4.73 -8.03 -6.84
CA ASP A 23 -3.67 -7.10 -7.25
C ASP A 23 -3.90 -5.69 -6.69
N ALA A 24 -5.16 -5.29 -6.46
CA ALA A 24 -5.50 -4.08 -5.71
C ALA A 24 -5.31 -4.23 -4.18
N SER A 25 -4.92 -5.42 -3.73
CA SER A 25 -4.73 -5.79 -2.33
C SER A 25 -3.24 -5.88 -1.94
N SER A 26 -2.34 -5.26 -2.69
CA SER A 26 -1.10 -4.78 -2.09
C SER A 26 -1.49 -3.67 -1.12
N ALA A 27 -1.47 -3.97 0.18
CA ALA A 27 -1.35 -2.91 1.17
C ALA A 27 -0.22 -1.99 0.72
N SER A 28 -0.43 -0.68 0.73
CA SER A 28 0.51 0.39 0.34
C SER A 28 1.75 0.42 1.24
N VAL A 29 2.44 -0.71 1.28
CA VAL A 29 3.58 -1.04 2.11
C VAL A 29 4.79 -1.04 1.20
N TRP A 30 5.71 -0.17 1.55
CA TRP A 30 6.91 0.14 0.80
C TRP A 30 8.13 -0.29 1.61
N ALA A 31 9.19 -0.65 0.91
CA ALA A 31 10.47 -0.94 1.49
C ALA A 31 11.53 -0.03 0.85
N PRO A 32 12.49 0.49 1.64
CA PRO A 32 13.57 1.29 1.11
C PRO A 32 14.49 0.39 0.26
N THR A 33 15.02 0.92 -0.84
CA THR A 33 16.00 0.19 -1.66
C THR A 33 17.45 0.56 -1.36
N ASP A 34 17.65 1.70 -0.70
CA ASP A 34 18.95 2.20 -0.24
C ASP A 34 18.83 2.71 1.20
N ASN A 35 19.92 3.27 1.75
CA ASN A 35 19.98 3.89 3.07
C ASN A 35 19.23 5.23 3.14
N ASP A 36 18.80 5.77 2.01
CA ASP A 36 17.91 6.91 1.93
C ASP A 36 16.82 6.72 0.88
N SER A 37 15.69 7.41 1.08
CA SER A 37 14.61 7.53 0.12
C SER A 37 14.20 8.99 0.02
N GLN A 38 13.90 9.43 -1.20
CA GLN A 38 13.54 10.82 -1.48
C GLN A 38 12.06 10.90 -1.78
N PHE A 39 11.38 11.83 -1.13
CA PHE A 39 9.95 12.07 -1.29
C PHE A 39 9.74 13.53 -1.67
N ALA A 40 8.92 13.80 -2.68
CA ALA A 40 8.56 15.16 -3.06
C ALA A 40 7.19 15.19 -3.75
N ASN A 41 6.33 16.14 -3.39
CA ASN A 41 5.10 16.37 -4.14
C ASN A 41 5.40 17.04 -5.49
N THR A 42 4.41 17.07 -6.39
CA THR A 42 4.56 17.60 -7.75
C THR A 42 5.11 19.03 -7.78
N TYR A 43 4.62 19.88 -6.88
CA TYR A 43 4.96 21.30 -6.84
C TYR A 43 6.36 21.55 -6.27
N ALA A 44 6.75 20.83 -5.22
CA ALA A 44 8.09 20.88 -4.68
C ALA A 44 9.11 20.31 -5.67
N LEU A 45 8.78 19.19 -6.35
CA LEU A 45 9.71 18.53 -7.28
C LEU A 45 9.94 19.36 -8.56
N LEU A 46 8.88 19.87 -9.18
CA LEU A 46 8.97 20.52 -10.50
C LEU A 46 9.21 22.03 -10.41
N LEU A 47 8.66 22.68 -9.39
CA LEU A 47 8.61 24.15 -9.30
C LEU A 47 9.33 24.69 -8.06
N ASN A 48 9.75 23.82 -7.13
CA ASN A 48 10.30 24.20 -5.82
C ASN A 48 9.37 25.16 -5.05
N ILE A 49 8.05 24.95 -5.18
CA ILE A 49 7.02 25.75 -4.51
C ILE A 49 6.47 24.95 -3.33
N PRO A 50 6.51 25.48 -2.09
CA PRO A 50 5.89 24.83 -0.95
C PRO A 50 4.36 24.91 -1.06
N THR A 51 3.68 23.78 -0.92
CA THR A 51 2.21 23.72 -0.89
C THR A 51 1.67 23.56 0.53
N GLY A 52 2.53 23.22 1.48
CA GLY A 52 2.14 22.93 2.87
C GLY A 52 1.46 21.58 3.02
N GLU A 53 1.55 20.70 2.02
CA GLU A 53 1.02 19.35 2.11
C GLU A 53 1.85 18.53 3.09
N LYS A 54 1.16 17.84 4.00
CA LYS A 54 1.80 17.04 5.03
C LYS A 54 1.69 15.56 4.71
N PHE A 55 2.83 14.89 4.70
CA PHE A 55 2.95 13.46 4.51
C PHE A 55 3.54 12.79 5.76
N GLY A 56 3.21 11.52 5.94
CA GLY A 56 3.60 10.72 7.10
C GLY A 56 4.08 9.34 6.68
N ILE A 57 5.10 8.86 7.39
CA ILE A 57 5.59 7.48 7.36
C ILE A 57 5.02 6.77 8.59
N PHE A 58 4.43 5.61 8.35
CA PHE A 58 3.79 4.77 9.36
C PHE A 58 4.39 3.38 9.35
N GLU A 59 4.20 2.65 10.45
CA GLU A 59 4.49 1.22 10.50
C GLU A 59 3.69 0.45 9.42
N ASP A 60 4.25 -0.66 8.95
CA ASP A 60 3.58 -1.56 8.01
C ASP A 60 2.28 -2.17 8.56
N THR A 61 2.11 -2.19 9.89
CA THR A 61 0.91 -2.64 10.60
C THR A 61 -0.10 -1.52 10.92
N ALA A 62 0.17 -0.28 10.52
CA ALA A 62 -0.74 0.83 10.79
C ALA A 62 -2.09 0.64 10.09
N LEU A 63 -3.18 0.97 10.80
CA LEU A 63 -4.56 0.84 10.31
C LEU A 63 -5.02 2.11 9.58
N LEU A 64 -4.39 2.41 8.45
CA LEU A 64 -4.78 3.52 7.59
C LEU A 64 -5.89 3.11 6.61
N SER A 65 -6.65 4.08 6.12
CA SER A 65 -7.70 3.88 5.13
C SER A 65 -7.56 4.91 4.01
N SER A 66 -7.87 4.51 2.77
CA SER A 66 -7.88 5.39 1.60
C SER A 66 -9.20 6.14 1.44
N SER A 67 -10.21 5.81 2.24
CA SER A 67 -11.59 6.29 2.11
C SER A 67 -12.11 7.03 3.34
N ILE A 68 -11.47 6.85 4.50
CA ILE A 68 -11.87 7.47 5.77
C ILE A 68 -10.61 7.91 6.49
N GLY A 69 -10.50 9.21 6.79
CA GLY A 69 -9.35 9.76 7.52
C GLY A 69 -9.28 9.24 8.93
N ASN A 70 -8.07 8.90 9.38
CA ASN A 70 -7.80 8.51 10.76
C ASN A 70 -6.87 9.52 11.43
N ALA A 71 -7.44 10.44 12.20
CA ALA A 71 -6.69 11.48 12.90
C ALA A 71 -5.98 10.97 14.19
N ILE A 72 -6.34 9.77 14.68
CA ILE A 72 -5.84 9.23 15.95
C ILE A 72 -4.48 8.55 15.76
N ILE A 73 -4.20 8.04 14.56
CA ILE A 73 -2.91 7.38 14.27
C ILE A 73 -1.82 8.44 14.14
N ASN A 74 -0.74 8.26 14.89
CA ASN A 74 0.45 9.09 14.78
C ASN A 74 1.44 8.48 13.79
N PRO A 75 2.00 9.26 12.86
CA PRO A 75 3.09 8.79 12.02
C PRO A 75 4.34 8.61 12.88
N VAL A 76 5.17 7.63 12.49
CA VAL A 76 6.52 7.45 13.02
C VAL A 76 7.37 8.69 12.69
N LEU A 77 7.16 9.25 11.50
CA LEU A 77 7.83 10.45 11.02
C LEU A 77 6.94 11.19 10.03
N SER A 78 6.92 12.52 10.07
CA SER A 78 6.17 13.33 9.11
C SER A 78 7.00 14.46 8.55
N PHE A 79 6.69 14.86 7.33
CA PHE A 79 7.34 15.94 6.62
C PHE A 79 6.34 16.74 5.79
N PHE A 80 6.76 17.92 5.34
CA PHE A 80 5.97 18.79 4.48
C PHE A 80 6.62 18.86 3.11
N ASP A 81 5.80 18.76 2.06
CA ASP A 81 6.13 18.96 0.64
C ASP A 81 7.19 18.00 0.07
N ALA A 82 8.41 18.01 0.61
CA ALA A 82 9.50 17.13 0.23
C ALA A 82 10.41 16.80 1.43
N ALA A 83 11.00 15.60 1.39
CA ALA A 83 11.95 15.14 2.38
C ALA A 83 12.87 14.07 1.81
N THR A 84 14.15 14.13 2.20
CA THR A 84 15.03 12.96 2.18
C THR A 84 14.91 12.28 3.53
N VAL A 85 14.57 11.00 3.52
CA VAL A 85 14.45 10.16 4.71
C VAL A 85 15.58 9.16 4.70
N THR A 86 16.37 9.16 5.76
CA THR A 86 17.47 8.22 5.96
C THR A 86 17.00 7.05 6.81
N PHE A 87 17.38 5.83 6.43
CA PHE A 87 17.07 4.57 7.10
C PHE A 87 18.37 3.98 7.63
N THR A 88 18.48 3.84 8.95
CA THR A 88 19.65 3.28 9.62
C THR A 88 19.25 2.07 10.43
N GLN A 89 19.83 0.92 10.14
CA GLN A 89 19.54 -0.30 10.89
C GLN A 89 20.04 -0.20 12.33
N ASN A 90 19.17 -0.49 13.30
CA ASN A 90 19.44 -0.49 14.73
C ASN A 90 18.95 -1.80 15.36
N GLY A 91 19.76 -2.85 15.21
CA GLY A 91 19.38 -4.20 15.60
C GLY A 91 18.26 -4.76 14.72
N VAL A 92 17.11 -5.06 15.33
CA VAL A 92 15.89 -5.53 14.64
C VAL A 92 14.99 -4.39 14.15
N ASN A 93 15.26 -3.15 14.59
CA ASN A 93 14.51 -1.96 14.22
C ASN A 93 15.28 -1.16 13.16
N VAL A 94 14.58 -0.22 12.53
CA VAL A 94 15.19 0.74 11.59
C VAL A 94 14.89 2.15 12.05
N ASP A 95 15.93 2.89 12.44
CA ASP A 95 15.82 4.30 12.77
C ASP A 95 15.62 5.09 11.48
N ILE A 96 14.60 5.93 11.45
CA ILE A 96 14.28 6.81 10.32
C ILE A 96 14.47 8.27 10.72
N LYS A 97 15.05 9.06 9.81
CA LYS A 97 15.32 10.47 10.08
C LYS A 97 15.14 11.36 8.85
N THR A 98 14.52 12.52 9.07
CA THR A 98 14.46 13.62 8.11
C THR A 98 14.69 14.95 8.82
N GLY A 99 15.70 15.71 8.40
CA GLY A 99 16.08 16.95 9.09
C GLY A 99 16.27 16.77 10.60
N ASN A 100 15.42 17.43 11.39
CA ASN A 100 15.40 17.35 12.85
C ASN A 100 14.40 16.33 13.42
N SER A 101 13.59 15.69 12.57
CA SER A 101 12.61 14.69 12.95
C SER A 101 13.22 13.29 12.89
N THR A 102 13.01 12.51 13.93
CA THR A 102 13.49 11.13 14.05
C THR A 102 12.36 10.22 14.54
N GLY A 103 12.35 8.98 14.05
CA GLY A 103 11.47 7.92 14.52
C GLY A 103 12.13 6.56 14.32
N ALA A 104 11.46 5.47 14.69
CA ALA A 104 11.97 4.12 14.49
C ALA A 104 10.84 3.21 14.01
N LEU A 105 11.10 2.47 12.93
CA LEU A 105 10.26 1.37 12.45
C LEU A 105 10.60 0.11 13.25
N LEU A 106 9.58 -0.55 13.79
CA LEU A 106 9.77 -1.64 14.74
C LEU A 106 9.70 -3.01 14.06
N GLY A 107 10.78 -3.78 14.16
CA GLY A 107 10.84 -5.18 13.68
C GLY A 107 10.85 -5.37 12.17
N SER A 108 10.74 -4.29 11.38
CA SER A 108 10.74 -4.31 9.92
C SER A 108 11.28 -2.99 9.36
N SER A 109 11.82 -3.01 8.14
CA SER A 109 12.12 -1.81 7.35
C SER A 109 10.92 -1.33 6.53
N ASN A 110 9.82 -2.09 6.56
CA ASN A 110 8.65 -1.81 5.78
C ASN A 110 7.85 -0.67 6.41
N PHE A 111 7.28 0.17 5.57
CA PHE A 111 6.50 1.31 6.02
C PHE A 111 5.32 1.58 5.11
N GLN A 112 4.30 2.23 5.65
CA GLN A 112 3.21 2.79 4.86
C GLN A 112 3.39 4.31 4.73
N LEU A 113 2.83 4.86 3.66
CA LEU A 113 2.79 6.31 3.43
C LEU A 113 1.36 6.81 3.60
N GLY A 114 1.23 7.97 4.22
CA GLY A 114 -0.05 8.64 4.39
C GLY A 114 0.02 10.13 4.10
N TRP A 115 -1.09 10.68 3.62
CA TRP A 115 -1.30 12.10 3.45
C TRP A 115 -2.29 12.63 4.49
N TRP A 116 -2.03 13.83 5.01
CA TRP A 116 -2.89 14.47 6.00
C TRP A 116 -4.06 15.20 5.31
N SER A 117 -5.24 14.59 5.38
CA SER A 117 -6.50 15.21 4.96
C SER A 117 -7.13 16.03 6.10
N PRO A 118 -8.15 16.87 5.82
CA PRO A 118 -8.97 17.50 6.86
C PRO A 118 -9.63 16.50 7.83
N THR A 119 -9.84 15.24 7.41
CA THR A 119 -10.41 14.16 8.25
C THR A 119 -9.36 13.32 8.98
N GLY A 120 -8.08 13.57 8.77
CA GLY A 120 -6.97 12.79 9.33
C GLY A 120 -6.12 12.10 8.25
N TRP A 121 -5.32 11.11 8.66
CA TRP A 121 -4.42 10.42 7.75
C TRP A 121 -5.14 9.49 6.79
N ILE A 122 -4.77 9.59 5.52
CA ILE A 122 -5.29 8.80 4.40
C ILE A 122 -4.13 8.03 3.77
N THR A 123 -4.30 6.73 3.57
CA THR A 123 -3.32 5.92 2.82
C THR A 123 -3.46 6.14 1.32
N GLU A 124 -2.46 5.71 0.58
CA GLU A 124 -2.43 5.78 -0.87
C GLU A 124 -3.66 5.10 -1.48
N ASN A 125 -4.25 5.76 -2.48
CA ASN A 125 -5.36 5.24 -3.26
C ASN A 125 -4.87 4.50 -4.52
N SER A 126 -3.76 4.95 -5.10
CA SER A 126 -3.13 4.29 -6.25
C SER A 126 -1.66 4.69 -6.39
N SER A 127 -0.86 3.79 -6.94
CA SER A 127 0.54 4.04 -7.31
C SER A 127 0.80 3.70 -8.77
N SER A 128 1.78 4.39 -9.36
CA SER A 128 2.32 4.07 -10.68
C SER A 128 3.84 4.12 -10.67
N MET A 129 4.47 3.07 -11.18
CA MET A 129 5.92 3.02 -11.32
C MET A 129 6.38 3.96 -12.44
N ILE A 130 7.43 4.74 -12.18
CA ILE A 130 8.05 5.66 -13.13
C ILE A 130 9.17 4.90 -13.85
N SER A 131 8.79 4.07 -14.82
CA SER A 131 9.70 3.14 -15.50
C SER A 131 10.93 3.80 -16.12
N LEU A 132 10.86 5.07 -16.49
CA LEU A 132 11.97 5.84 -17.05
C LEU A 132 13.12 6.05 -16.05
N LEU A 133 12.82 6.07 -14.75
CA LEU A 133 13.79 6.30 -13.67
C LEU A 133 14.22 5.00 -12.96
N GLY A 134 13.77 3.84 -13.48
CA GLY A 134 14.06 2.52 -12.91
C GLY A 134 12.92 1.94 -12.09
N GLN A 135 13.14 0.77 -11.49
CA GLN A 135 12.13 0.03 -10.72
C GLN A 135 11.99 0.50 -9.26
N THR A 136 12.68 1.59 -8.89
CA THR A 136 12.73 2.13 -7.53
C THR A 136 12.02 3.48 -7.40
N SER A 137 11.37 3.95 -8.47
CA SER A 137 10.72 5.26 -8.55
C SER A 137 9.23 5.11 -8.77
N TRP A 138 8.44 5.78 -7.95
CA TRP A 138 6.98 5.63 -7.89
C TRP A 138 6.29 6.98 -7.77
N SER A 139 5.14 7.12 -8.45
CA SER A 139 4.19 8.21 -8.24
C SER A 139 3.02 7.65 -7.44
N LEU A 140 2.81 8.21 -6.26
CA LEU A 140 1.76 7.81 -5.32
C LEU A 140 0.67 8.88 -5.33
N ALA A 141 -0.59 8.46 -5.36
CA ALA A 141 -1.74 9.33 -5.34
C ALA A 141 -2.61 9.07 -4.11
N PHE A 142 -2.94 10.16 -3.42
CA PHE A 142 -3.84 10.20 -2.26
C PHE A 142 -5.08 10.97 -2.65
N VAL A 143 -6.26 10.45 -2.32
CA VAL A 143 -7.53 11.10 -2.65
C VAL A 143 -8.15 11.64 -1.38
N ASP A 144 -8.49 12.93 -1.37
CA ASP A 144 -9.24 13.53 -0.28
C ASP A 144 -10.68 13.00 -0.28
N PRO A 145 -11.10 12.25 0.76
CA PRO A 145 -12.44 11.71 0.83
C PRO A 145 -13.51 12.79 1.05
N THR A 146 -13.11 14.00 1.47
CA THR A 146 -14.04 15.12 1.72
C THR A 146 -14.30 15.98 0.50
N ASN A 147 -13.44 15.89 -0.51
CA ASN A 147 -13.53 16.69 -1.73
C ASN A 147 -13.84 15.81 -2.94
N HIS A 148 -15.00 16.04 -3.55
CA HIS A 148 -15.44 15.33 -4.76
C HIS A 148 -15.26 16.15 -6.04
N GLY A 149 -14.63 17.34 -5.94
CA GLY A 149 -14.35 18.23 -7.06
C GLY A 149 -12.99 17.99 -7.71
N ALA A 150 -12.65 18.82 -8.70
CA ALA A 150 -11.32 18.83 -9.29
C ALA A 150 -10.25 19.23 -8.26
N GLY A 151 -9.11 18.55 -8.28
CA GLY A 151 -8.00 18.81 -7.35
C GLY A 151 -8.13 18.11 -6.00
N ASN A 152 -8.96 17.07 -5.90
CA ASN A 152 -9.03 16.20 -4.72
C ASN A 152 -7.91 15.15 -4.67
N GLU A 153 -7.02 15.13 -5.66
CA GLU A 153 -5.91 14.21 -5.75
C GLU A 153 -4.60 14.91 -5.39
N HIS A 154 -3.88 14.34 -4.43
CA HIS A 154 -2.60 14.80 -3.94
C HIS A 154 -1.53 13.77 -4.34
N ARG A 155 -0.46 14.23 -5.00
CA ARG A 155 0.59 13.34 -5.54
C ARG A 155 1.90 13.47 -4.80
N LEU A 156 2.48 12.33 -4.44
CA LEU A 156 3.82 12.21 -3.89
C LEU A 156 4.68 11.37 -4.82
N PHE A 157 5.80 11.92 -5.28
CA PHE A 157 6.84 11.19 -5.97
C PHE A 157 7.79 10.63 -4.93
N ALA A 158 8.04 9.33 -5.01
CA ALA A 158 8.94 8.61 -4.13
C ALA A 158 10.04 7.94 -4.95
N PHE A 159 11.27 8.11 -4.52
CA PHE A 159 12.47 7.56 -5.14
C PHE A 159 13.20 6.68 -4.13
N ASP A 160 13.88 5.66 -4.64
CA ASP A 160 14.61 4.66 -3.86
C ASP A 160 13.70 3.86 -2.92
N ILE A 161 12.51 3.51 -3.42
CA ILE A 161 11.54 2.62 -2.77
C ILE A 161 11.07 1.51 -3.71
N LYS A 162 10.71 0.37 -3.14
CA LYS A 162 10.07 -0.75 -3.85
C LYS A 162 8.82 -1.20 -3.12
N ALA A 163 7.87 -1.79 -3.85
CA ALA A 163 6.74 -2.45 -3.22
C ALA A 163 7.26 -3.58 -2.33
N SER A 164 6.80 -3.62 -1.07
CA SER A 164 7.24 -4.63 -0.11
C SER A 164 6.91 -6.04 -0.61
N GLN A 165 7.89 -6.92 -0.53
CA GLN A 165 7.75 -8.35 -0.82
C GLN A 165 7.73 -9.10 0.52
N ALA A 166 7.02 -10.24 0.58
CA ALA A 166 6.97 -11.07 1.80
C ALA A 166 8.32 -11.76 2.15
N SER A 167 9.45 -11.27 1.66
CA SER A 167 10.80 -11.76 1.91
C SER A 167 11.71 -10.60 2.32
N SER A 168 12.32 -10.70 3.51
CA SER A 168 13.31 -9.79 4.13
C SER A 168 13.63 -8.53 3.32
N ASP A 169 12.89 -7.47 3.56
CA ASP A 169 12.87 -6.30 2.67
C ASP A 169 13.98 -5.27 2.92
N TYR A 170 14.97 -5.58 3.74
CA TYR A 170 16.17 -4.75 3.94
C TYR A 170 17.44 -5.49 3.49
N PRO A 171 18.33 -4.85 2.69
CA PRO A 171 19.64 -5.40 2.37
C PRO A 171 20.44 -5.66 3.67
N GLY A 172 20.70 -6.92 4.00
CA GLY A 172 21.48 -7.30 5.19
C GLY A 172 20.66 -7.67 6.43
N SER A 173 19.33 -7.61 6.39
CA SER A 173 18.50 -8.18 7.46
C SER A 173 18.38 -9.70 7.28
N GLY A 174 19.20 -10.47 7.99
CA GLY A 174 19.00 -11.92 8.15
C GLY A 174 17.73 -12.29 8.95
N GLY A 175 16.71 -11.42 8.93
CA GLY A 175 15.47 -11.57 9.67
C GLY A 175 14.48 -12.47 8.94
N THR A 176 13.86 -13.36 9.68
CA THR A 176 12.68 -14.12 9.23
C THR A 176 11.61 -13.14 8.74
N PRO A 177 10.97 -13.37 7.58
CA PRO A 177 10.00 -12.43 7.03
C PRO A 177 8.88 -12.17 8.03
N ALA A 178 8.66 -10.90 8.38
CA ALA A 178 7.43 -10.51 9.04
C ALA A 178 6.28 -10.82 8.08
N ALA A 179 5.36 -11.69 8.49
CA ALA A 179 4.19 -12.00 7.70
C ALA A 179 3.38 -10.73 7.51
N VAL A 180 3.43 -10.14 6.32
CA VAL A 180 2.56 -9.03 5.92
C VAL A 180 1.12 -9.50 6.20
N PRO A 181 0.38 -8.87 7.14
CA PRO A 181 -0.98 -9.27 7.43
C PRO A 181 -1.79 -9.13 6.15
N LEU A 182 -2.15 -10.26 5.55
CA LEU A 182 -3.02 -10.25 4.38
C LEU A 182 -4.30 -9.50 4.77
N PRO A 183 -4.70 -8.44 4.02
CA PRO A 183 -5.87 -7.66 4.38
C PRO A 183 -7.09 -8.56 4.50
N ALA A 184 -8.07 -8.17 5.33
CA ALA A 184 -9.23 -9.01 5.64
C ALA A 184 -9.96 -9.52 4.37
N THR A 185 -9.89 -8.77 3.27
CA THR A 185 -10.35 -9.17 1.94
C THR A 185 -9.73 -10.48 1.48
N ALA A 186 -8.43 -10.71 1.64
CA ALA A 186 -7.76 -11.97 1.30
C ALA A 186 -8.32 -13.16 2.09
N TRP A 187 -8.64 -12.97 3.37
CA TRP A 187 -9.28 -13.98 4.21
C TRP A 187 -10.74 -14.24 3.80
N PHE A 188 -11.49 -13.20 3.47
CA PHE A 188 -12.84 -13.32 2.92
C PHE A 188 -12.84 -13.97 1.53
N MET A 189 -11.81 -13.73 0.72
CA MET A 189 -11.62 -14.36 -0.59
C MET A 189 -11.32 -15.86 -0.45
N MET A 190 -10.44 -16.27 0.48
CA MET A 190 -10.19 -17.69 0.76
C MET A 190 -11.47 -18.42 1.19
N THR A 191 -12.24 -17.83 2.12
CA THR A 191 -13.47 -18.45 2.60
C THR A 191 -14.55 -18.51 1.51
N ALA A 192 -14.64 -17.50 0.64
CA ALA A 192 -15.54 -17.52 -0.51
C ALA A 192 -15.17 -18.61 -1.54
N VAL A 193 -13.88 -18.79 -1.84
CA VAL A 193 -13.40 -19.84 -2.75
C VAL A 193 -13.63 -21.23 -2.16
N LEU A 194 -13.32 -21.44 -0.87
CA LEU A 194 -13.59 -22.70 -0.16
C LEU A 194 -15.08 -23.00 -0.10
N GLY A 195 -15.92 -22.00 0.18
CA GLY A 195 -17.38 -22.13 0.16
C GLY A 195 -17.92 -22.51 -1.22
N PHE A 196 -17.32 -21.97 -2.28
CA PHE A 196 -17.69 -22.31 -3.67
C PHE A 196 -17.29 -23.74 -4.06
N LEU A 197 -16.11 -24.20 -3.62
CA LEU A 197 -15.65 -25.58 -3.80
C LEU A 197 -16.50 -26.58 -2.98
N ALA A 198 -16.84 -26.22 -1.74
CA ALA A 198 -17.68 -27.04 -0.85
C ALA A 198 -19.13 -27.17 -1.37
N LYS A 199 -19.70 -26.09 -1.92
CA LYS A 199 -21.07 -26.07 -2.46
C LYS A 199 -21.19 -26.72 -3.85
N GLY A 200 -20.07 -27.05 -4.51
CA GLY A 200 -20.00 -27.65 -5.84
C GLY A 200 -20.27 -29.16 -5.92
N ARG A 201 -20.39 -29.89 -4.80
CA ARG A 201 -20.70 -31.33 -4.78
C ARG A 201 -22.13 -31.58 -4.31
N ARG A 202 -23.12 -31.37 -5.19
CA ARG A 202 -24.37 -32.17 -5.24
C ARG A 202 -25.24 -31.73 -6.41
N LYS A 203 -25.12 -32.44 -7.54
CA LYS A 203 -26.25 -33.04 -8.27
C LYS A 203 -25.71 -34.26 -9.04
N SER A 204 -25.86 -35.45 -8.46
CA SER A 204 -25.89 -36.69 -9.25
C SER A 204 -27.28 -37.27 -9.09
N THR A 205 -27.94 -37.42 -10.22
CA THR A 205 -29.27 -37.98 -10.47
C THR A 205 -29.39 -39.41 -9.97
N VAL A 206 -30.52 -39.77 -9.35
CA VAL A 206 -31.05 -41.14 -9.45
C VAL A 206 -32.33 -41.04 -10.26
N LEU A 207 -32.25 -41.56 -11.49
CA LEU A 207 -33.39 -41.99 -12.28
C LEU A 207 -33.85 -43.34 -11.71
N ALA A 208 -35.13 -43.41 -11.32
CA ALA A 208 -36.01 -44.57 -11.44
C ALA A 208 -37.45 -44.05 -11.40
#